data_AF-A0A7X9D7M6-F1
#
_entry.id   AF-A0A7X9D7M6-F1
#
_cell.length_a   1.000
_cell.length_b   1.000
_cell.length_c   1.000
_cell.angle_alpha   90.00
_cell.angle_beta   90.00
_cell.angle_gamma   90.00
#
_symmetry.space_group_name_H-M   'P 1'
#
loop_
_entity.id
_entity.type
_entity.pdbx_description
1 polymer ?
#
loop_
_entity_poly.entity_id
_entity_poly.type
_entity_poly.pdbx_seq_one_letter_code
_entity_poly.pdbx_strand_id
1 'polypeptide(L)'
;MKKILSLIFFLLIICTPVLADIQIGEFIITDESTSEEVILYIFQILISIGSLIAVAMVIMAGIEWMTSDGNPGKIGGAKTKIKNALLGVGVLLGSYLILYTINPQIVDVEIEELTCNYGIIVNTAEPPKKEVIRCVDISTGKIGYDIYETINEDKWDFPSGSILKVFAYTGENYTGERTIFEMDDEGNISGDISGAKSIYFLRNHPGIYLYDGPNYGLNTAPYPLYTSTSIANLSQFNFNNRTQSIEIVHGGMEKYRAVVFTSQNYEGMCSLVGESIENLDSASKDQWQYSERIGNNSISSVVVKREIVTPGVIKDRGYVVFYTTKNCGRPQQGGMALPTIGSTEIKECRVNINPATSHSNIHDDCGWEEDDAVLSFEIIGNAGLVLSTSKQGQSDINTTCKYFDTSSLQGGTCYADISGTSVYNFWGRKPQSYIIISAD
;
A
#
# COMPACT_ATOMS: atom_id res chain seq x y z
N MET A 1 -36.80 68.18 13.39
CA MET A 1 -35.47 67.56 13.48
C MET A 1 -35.31 66.61 14.67
N LYS A 2 -35.56 67.01 15.93
CA LYS A 2 -35.44 66.11 17.11
C LYS A 2 -36.22 64.78 17.02
N LYS A 3 -37.45 64.77 16.48
CA LYS A 3 -38.27 63.55 16.33
C LYS A 3 -37.77 62.60 15.24
N ILE A 4 -37.15 63.13 14.19
CA ILE A 4 -36.56 62.34 13.08
C ILE A 4 -35.25 61.70 13.56
N LEU A 5 -34.43 62.45 14.31
CA LEU A 5 -33.20 61.94 14.91
C LEU A 5 -33.47 60.83 15.94
N SER A 6 -34.54 60.96 16.73
CA SER A 6 -34.98 59.94 17.68
C SER A 6 -35.52 58.68 17.01
N LEU A 7 -36.17 58.79 15.85
CA LEU A 7 -36.66 57.65 15.07
C LEU A 7 -35.50 56.89 14.43
N ILE A 8 -34.51 57.60 13.87
CA ILE A 8 -33.28 57.01 13.29
C ILE A 8 -32.49 56.27 14.39
N PHE A 9 -32.40 56.84 15.59
CA PHE A 9 -31.72 56.22 16.73
C PHE A 9 -32.44 54.95 17.23
N PHE A 10 -33.78 54.97 17.30
CA PHE A 10 -34.57 53.79 17.68
C PHE A 10 -34.48 52.67 16.64
N LEU A 11 -34.38 53.04 15.36
CA LEU A 11 -34.30 52.10 14.25
C LEU A 11 -32.89 51.50 14.11
N LEU A 12 -31.84 52.25 14.47
CA LEU A 12 -30.47 51.73 14.66
C LEU A 12 -30.42 50.68 15.79
N ILE A 13 -31.11 50.90 16.92
CA ILE A 13 -31.16 49.98 18.07
C ILE A 13 -31.94 48.69 17.74
N ILE A 14 -32.97 48.75 16.90
CA ILE A 14 -33.70 47.54 16.43
C ILE A 14 -32.87 46.77 15.39
N CYS A 15 -31.95 47.43 14.68
CA CYS A 15 -31.09 46.81 13.69
C CYS A 15 -29.87 46.09 14.31
N THR A 16 -29.44 46.47 15.52
CA THR A 16 -28.27 45.85 16.16
C THR A 16 -28.42 44.35 16.49
N PRO A 17 -29.55 43.80 16.98
CA PRO A 17 -29.66 42.36 17.21
C PRO A 17 -29.69 41.57 15.90
N VAL A 18 -30.21 42.12 14.81
CA VAL A 18 -30.24 41.47 13.48
C VAL A 18 -28.83 41.38 12.87
N LEU A 19 -27.94 42.32 13.21
CA LEU A 19 -26.53 42.30 12.79
C LEU A 19 -25.64 41.47 13.72
N ALA A 20 -26.06 41.20 14.96
CA ALA A 20 -25.26 40.50 15.97
C ALA A 20 -25.25 38.97 15.80
N ASP A 21 -26.32 38.38 15.24
CA ASP A 21 -26.39 36.94 14.95
C ASP A 21 -25.97 36.58 13.52
N ILE A 22 -25.55 37.55 12.69
CA ILE A 22 -24.87 37.24 11.43
C ILE A 22 -23.41 36.96 11.77
N GLN A 23 -23.14 35.76 12.28
CA GLN A 23 -21.79 35.25 12.37
C GLN A 23 -21.35 34.92 10.94
N ILE A 24 -20.84 35.93 10.23
CA ILE A 24 -20.06 35.69 9.01
C ILE A 24 -18.82 34.94 9.51
N GLY A 25 -18.84 33.62 9.42
CA GLY A 25 -17.67 32.80 9.69
C GLY A 25 -16.50 33.39 8.91
N GLU A 26 -15.40 33.67 9.61
CA GLU A 26 -14.19 34.23 9.01
C GLU A 26 -13.59 33.18 8.06
N PHE A 27 -14.08 33.13 6.82
CA PHE A 27 -13.57 32.24 5.78
C PHE A 27 -12.53 32.99 4.97
N ILE A 28 -11.27 32.60 5.15
CA ILE A 28 -10.15 33.10 4.36
C ILE A 28 -10.05 32.23 3.12
N ILE A 29 -10.26 32.81 1.93
CA ILE A 29 -10.04 32.12 0.67
C ILE A 29 -8.53 31.86 0.54
N THR A 30 -8.13 30.59 0.68
CA THR A 30 -6.78 30.10 0.41
C THR A 30 -6.77 29.35 -0.92
N ASP A 31 -5.57 29.12 -1.50
CA ASP A 31 -5.39 28.39 -2.78
C ASP A 31 -5.88 26.93 -2.75
N GLU A 32 -6.29 26.42 -1.58
CA GLU A 32 -6.83 25.05 -1.40
C GLU A 32 -8.36 25.01 -1.24
N SER A 33 -9.05 26.15 -1.24
CA SER A 33 -10.51 26.19 -1.07
C SER A 33 -11.23 25.57 -2.27
N THR A 34 -12.20 24.68 -2.00
CA THR A 34 -12.95 24.01 -3.07
C THR A 34 -13.86 25.00 -3.79
N SER A 35 -14.19 24.73 -5.06
CA SER A 35 -15.09 25.59 -5.83
C SER A 35 -16.47 25.74 -5.19
N GLU A 36 -16.91 24.75 -4.42
CA GLU A 36 -18.19 24.74 -3.72
C GLU A 36 -18.16 25.68 -2.52
N GLU A 37 -17.13 25.60 -1.68
CA GLU A 37 -16.93 26.49 -0.51
C GLU A 37 -16.88 27.97 -0.90
N VAL A 38 -16.15 28.30 -1.99
CA VAL A 38 -16.03 29.68 -2.48
C VAL A 38 -17.38 30.23 -2.94
N ILE A 39 -18.19 29.43 -3.63
CA ILE A 39 -19.52 29.85 -4.12
C ILE A 39 -20.47 30.10 -2.95
N LEU A 40 -20.45 29.24 -1.93
CA LEU A 40 -21.28 29.38 -0.74
C LEU A 40 -20.94 30.63 0.05
N TYR A 41 -19.65 30.91 0.24
CA TYR A 41 -19.18 32.09 0.94
C TYR A 41 -19.61 33.39 0.24
N ILE A 42 -19.46 33.45 -1.09
CA ILE A 42 -19.92 34.60 -1.88
C ILE A 42 -21.45 34.77 -1.76
N PHE A 43 -22.20 33.66 -1.78
CA PHE A 43 -23.66 33.70 -1.69
C PHE A 43 -24.14 34.22 -0.32
N GLN A 44 -23.51 33.81 0.78
CA GLN A 44 -23.82 34.31 2.13
C GLN A 44 -23.54 35.81 2.28
N ILE A 45 -22.43 36.30 1.70
CA ILE A 45 -22.12 37.75 1.66
C ILE A 45 -23.19 38.52 0.88
N LEU A 46 -23.61 38.00 -0.28
CA LEU A 46 -24.62 38.66 -1.12
C LEU A 46 -25.99 38.75 -0.45
N ILE A 47 -26.43 37.71 0.28
CA ILE A 47 -27.67 37.73 1.05
C ILE A 47 -27.57 38.74 2.21
N SER A 48 -26.43 38.78 2.89
CA SER A 48 -26.18 39.71 4.00
C SER A 48 -26.25 41.17 3.54
N ILE A 49 -25.56 41.50 2.44
CA ILE A 49 -25.60 42.85 1.85
C ILE A 49 -26.99 43.17 1.29
N GLY A 50 -27.63 42.21 0.63
CA GLY A 50 -28.96 42.37 0.05
C GLY A 50 -30.03 42.67 1.10
N SER A 51 -29.99 41.98 2.24
CA SER A 51 -30.91 42.23 3.37
C SER A 51 -30.69 43.61 4.00
N LEU A 52 -29.44 44.05 4.15
CA LEU A 52 -29.12 45.38 4.67
C LEU A 52 -29.64 46.50 3.75
N ILE A 53 -29.46 46.36 2.44
CA ILE A 53 -29.96 47.34 1.45
C ILE A 53 -31.50 47.39 1.46
N ALA A 54 -32.15 46.24 1.59
CA ALA A 54 -33.61 46.18 1.65
C ALA A 54 -34.16 46.93 2.86
N VAL A 55 -33.55 46.74 4.04
CA VAL A 55 -33.92 47.47 5.27
C VAL A 55 -33.72 48.98 5.08
N ALA A 56 -32.56 49.41 4.54
CA ALA A 56 -32.28 50.82 4.27
C ALA A 56 -33.33 51.48 3.34
N MET A 57 -33.73 50.77 2.29
CA MET A 57 -34.73 51.25 1.33
C MET A 57 -36.12 51.39 1.93
N VAL A 58 -36.53 50.47 2.82
CA VAL A 58 -37.80 50.56 3.54
C VAL A 58 -37.81 51.75 4.50
N ILE A 59 -36.70 52.01 5.18
CA ILE A 59 -36.56 53.15 6.09
C ILE A 59 -36.67 54.47 5.32
N MET A 60 -35.90 54.61 4.23
CA MET A 60 -35.93 55.82 3.40
C MET A 60 -37.32 56.08 2.82
N ALA A 61 -37.98 55.03 2.34
CA ALA A 61 -39.34 55.13 1.82
C ALA A 61 -40.36 55.46 2.91
N GLY A 62 -40.20 54.92 4.13
CA GLY A 62 -41.03 55.27 5.29
C GLY A 62 -40.90 56.74 5.69
N ILE A 63 -39.68 57.28 5.69
CA ILE A 63 -39.44 58.70 5.97
C ILE A 63 -40.05 59.57 4.86
N GLU A 64 -39.88 59.20 3.59
CA GLU A 64 -40.46 59.92 2.46
C GLU A 64 -42.00 59.94 2.53
N TRP A 65 -42.61 58.82 2.91
CA TRP A 65 -44.06 58.73 3.09
C TRP A 65 -44.57 59.65 4.21
N MET A 66 -43.89 59.68 5.36
CA MET A 66 -44.26 60.53 6.50
C MET A 66 -44.04 62.02 6.24
N THR A 67 -43.08 62.38 5.38
CA THR A 67 -42.72 63.78 5.06
C THR A 67 -43.38 64.32 3.79
N SER A 68 -44.30 63.56 3.20
CA SER A 68 -44.93 63.90 1.91
C SER A 68 -45.98 65.01 1.99
N ASP A 69 -46.42 65.43 3.18
CA ASP A 69 -47.37 66.54 3.41
C ASP A 69 -48.62 66.52 2.50
N GLY A 70 -49.17 65.31 2.27
CA GLY A 70 -50.34 65.10 1.41
C GLY A 70 -50.08 65.14 -0.10
N ASN A 71 -48.83 65.30 -0.55
CA ASN A 71 -48.49 65.25 -1.98
C ASN A 71 -48.67 63.81 -2.53
N PRO A 72 -49.65 63.56 -3.42
CA PRO A 72 -49.95 62.21 -3.90
C PRO A 72 -48.81 61.60 -4.73
N GLY A 73 -47.99 62.42 -5.40
CA GLY A 73 -46.84 61.96 -6.17
C GLY A 73 -45.74 61.38 -5.29
N LYS A 74 -45.41 62.06 -4.18
CA LYS A 74 -44.40 61.57 -3.22
C LYS A 74 -44.87 60.34 -2.44
N ILE A 75 -46.15 60.30 -2.08
CA ILE A 75 -46.79 59.13 -1.45
C ILE A 75 -46.76 57.93 -2.41
N GLY A 76 -47.06 58.14 -3.69
CA GLY A 76 -46.97 57.11 -4.72
C GLY A 76 -45.54 56.57 -4.92
N GLY A 77 -44.56 57.46 -4.92
CA GLY A 77 -43.14 57.11 -4.98
C GLY A 77 -42.68 56.27 -3.80
N ALA A 78 -43.01 56.68 -2.57
CA ALA A 78 -42.68 55.94 -1.36
C ALA A 78 -43.30 54.53 -1.33
N LYS A 79 -44.58 54.40 -1.70
CA LYS A 79 -45.25 53.09 -1.81
C LYS A 79 -44.58 52.17 -2.84
N THR A 80 -44.14 52.74 -3.97
CA THR A 80 -43.44 51.98 -5.01
C THR A 80 -42.09 51.47 -4.51
N LYS A 81 -41.34 52.30 -3.77
CA LYS A 81 -40.06 51.90 -3.16
C LYS A 81 -40.22 50.78 -2.14
N ILE A 82 -41.24 50.85 -1.27
CA ILE A 82 -41.55 49.78 -0.31
C ILE A 82 -41.91 48.48 -1.05
N LYS A 83 -42.76 48.56 -2.09
CA LYS A 83 -43.13 47.39 -2.90
C LYS A 83 -41.91 46.75 -3.57
N ASN A 84 -41.01 47.56 -4.12
CA ASN A 84 -39.80 47.06 -4.78
C ASN A 84 -38.82 46.43 -3.78
N ALA A 85 -38.67 47.02 -2.59
CA ALA A 85 -37.84 46.44 -1.52
C ALA A 85 -38.41 45.08 -1.05
N LEU A 86 -39.72 44.98 -0.85
CA LEU A 86 -40.39 43.73 -0.50
C LEU A 86 -40.27 42.67 -1.59
N LEU A 87 -40.38 43.06 -2.87
CA LEU A 87 -40.14 42.14 -3.99
C LEU A 87 -38.69 41.65 -4.02
N GLY A 88 -37.70 42.52 -3.76
CA GLY A 88 -36.30 42.13 -3.68
C GLY A 88 -36.03 41.13 -2.55
N VAL A 89 -36.59 41.37 -1.36
CA VAL A 89 -36.52 40.41 -0.23
C VAL A 89 -37.22 39.10 -0.58
N GLY A 90 -38.36 39.15 -1.26
CA GLY A 90 -39.08 37.97 -1.73
C GLY A 90 -38.26 37.13 -2.71
N VAL A 91 -37.49 37.77 -3.61
CA VAL A 91 -36.57 37.07 -4.53
C VAL A 91 -35.40 36.46 -3.77
N LEU A 92 -34.83 37.16 -2.79
CA LEU A 92 -33.74 36.62 -1.95
C LEU A 92 -34.20 35.39 -1.15
N LEU A 93 -35.34 35.49 -0.48
CA LEU A 93 -35.96 34.37 0.25
C LEU A 93 -36.33 33.23 -0.71
N GLY A 94 -36.87 33.54 -1.88
CA GLY A 94 -37.19 32.55 -2.90
C GLY A 94 -35.95 31.81 -3.40
N SER A 95 -34.84 32.52 -3.62
CA SER A 95 -33.56 31.94 -3.99
C SER A 95 -33.05 30.97 -2.92
N TYR A 96 -33.07 31.40 -1.65
CA TYR A 96 -32.72 30.55 -0.51
C TYR A 96 -33.59 29.29 -0.44
N LEU A 97 -34.90 29.44 -0.61
CA LEU A 97 -35.86 28.34 -0.56
C LEU A 97 -35.62 27.33 -1.70
N ILE A 98 -35.31 27.82 -2.91
CA ILE A 98 -34.97 26.97 -4.05
C ILE A 98 -33.69 26.19 -3.76
N LEU A 99 -32.62 26.84 -3.28
CA LEU A 99 -31.37 26.16 -2.93
C LEU A 99 -31.59 25.11 -1.83
N TYR A 100 -32.31 25.47 -0.76
CA TYR A 100 -32.64 24.57 0.34
C TYR A 100 -33.50 23.38 -0.10
N THR A 101 -34.43 23.59 -1.04
CA THR A 101 -35.30 22.52 -1.56
C THR A 101 -34.56 21.58 -2.49
N ILE A 102 -33.61 22.08 -3.29
CA ILE A 102 -32.83 21.25 -4.22
C ILE A 102 -31.82 20.42 -3.43
N ASN A 103 -31.06 21.04 -2.53
CA ASN A 103 -30.15 20.34 -1.65
C ASN A 103 -29.92 21.15 -0.36
N PRO A 104 -30.49 20.71 0.78
CA PRO A 104 -30.29 21.41 2.04
C PRO A 104 -28.83 21.43 2.50
N GLN A 105 -27.99 20.48 2.05
CA GLN A 105 -26.56 20.40 2.37
C GLN A 105 -25.73 21.56 1.76
N ILE A 106 -26.28 22.28 0.78
CA ILE A 106 -25.67 23.49 0.20
C ILE A 106 -25.81 24.67 1.16
N VAL A 107 -26.83 24.66 2.01
CA VAL A 107 -27.16 25.77 2.91
C VAL A 107 -26.72 25.46 4.34
N ASP A 108 -26.82 24.21 4.75
CA ASP A 108 -26.39 23.70 6.05
C ASP A 108 -24.98 23.15 5.90
N VAL A 109 -23.98 24.01 6.07
CA VAL A 109 -22.59 23.58 6.21
C VAL A 109 -22.44 23.09 7.64
N GLU A 110 -22.93 21.88 7.92
CA GLU A 110 -22.38 21.10 9.02
C GLU A 110 -20.89 20.96 8.71
N ILE A 111 -20.05 21.55 9.57
CA ILE A 111 -18.63 21.26 9.57
C ILE A 111 -18.55 19.77 9.88
N GLU A 112 -18.41 18.96 8.85
CA GLU A 112 -18.29 17.51 8.97
C GLU A 112 -17.15 17.28 9.96
N GLU A 113 -17.48 16.85 11.18
CA GLU A 113 -16.48 16.44 12.15
C GLU A 113 -15.65 15.39 11.42
N LEU A 114 -14.35 15.65 11.28
CA LEU A 114 -13.44 14.79 10.55
C LEU A 114 -13.50 13.39 11.21
N THR A 115 -14.31 12.47 10.69
CA THR A 115 -14.41 11.12 11.24
C THR A 115 -13.18 10.34 10.79
N CYS A 116 -12.05 10.55 11.47
CA CYS A 116 -10.87 9.71 11.35
C CYS A 116 -11.25 8.33 11.92
N ASN A 117 -11.84 7.47 11.09
CA ASN A 117 -12.25 6.12 11.50
C ASN A 117 -11.05 5.27 11.90
N TYR A 118 -9.92 5.50 11.22
CA TYR A 118 -8.63 4.98 11.61
C TYR A 118 -7.50 5.85 11.04
N GLY A 119 -6.42 6.05 11.78
CA GLY A 119 -5.29 6.86 11.35
C GLY A 119 -4.54 7.56 12.48
N ILE A 120 -3.62 8.43 12.07
CA ILE A 120 -2.90 9.36 12.96
C ILE A 120 -3.60 10.71 12.89
N ILE A 121 -4.04 11.22 14.04
CA ILE A 121 -4.71 12.51 14.14
C ILE A 121 -3.64 13.55 14.44
N VAL A 122 -3.55 14.57 13.57
CA VAL A 122 -2.51 15.61 13.67
C VAL A 122 -3.10 17.00 13.69
N ASN A 123 -2.42 17.91 14.37
CA ASN A 123 -2.68 19.34 14.32
C ASN A 123 -1.73 20.03 13.33
N THR A 124 -2.30 20.75 12.37
CA THR A 124 -1.55 21.46 11.33
C THR A 124 -1.54 22.98 11.53
N ALA A 125 -2.11 23.46 12.65
CA ALA A 125 -2.08 24.87 13.01
C ALA A 125 -0.97 25.14 14.04
N GLU A 126 -0.14 26.13 13.74
CA GLU A 126 0.88 26.59 14.70
C GLU A 126 0.23 27.20 15.95
N PRO A 127 0.60 26.78 17.17
CA PRO A 127 0.06 27.37 18.40
C PRO A 127 0.33 28.88 18.49
N PRO A 128 -0.64 29.71 18.94
CA PRO A 128 -1.93 29.38 19.55
C PRO A 128 -3.12 29.50 18.57
N LYS A 129 -2.90 29.32 17.26
CA LYS A 129 -3.98 29.40 16.27
C LYS A 129 -5.04 28.33 16.57
N LYS A 130 -6.27 28.59 16.10
CA LYS A 130 -7.37 27.61 16.18
C LYS A 130 -6.91 26.28 15.57
N GLU A 131 -7.12 25.18 16.29
CA GLU A 131 -6.73 23.83 15.87
C GLU A 131 -7.28 23.51 14.48
N VAL A 132 -6.40 23.03 13.60
CA VAL A 132 -6.76 22.53 12.27
C VAL A 132 -6.36 21.07 12.25
N ILE A 133 -7.33 20.19 12.47
CA ILE A 133 -7.10 18.76 12.61
C ILE A 133 -7.10 18.08 11.23
N ARG A 134 -6.19 17.13 11.03
CA ARG A 134 -6.12 16.25 9.86
C ARG A 134 -5.94 14.80 10.30
N CYS A 135 -6.36 13.88 9.45
CA CYS A 135 -6.17 12.44 9.62
C CYS A 135 -5.14 11.96 8.60
N VAL A 136 -4.16 11.19 9.04
CA VAL A 136 -3.13 10.58 8.19
C VAL A 136 -3.23 9.06 8.31
N ASP A 137 -3.77 8.43 7.27
CA ASP A 137 -4.15 7.01 7.25
C ASP A 137 -3.56 6.23 6.06
N ILE A 138 -2.90 6.94 5.14
CA ILE A 138 -2.29 6.38 3.93
C ILE A 138 -0.86 6.88 3.71
N SER A 139 -0.06 6.04 3.05
CA SER A 139 1.32 6.38 2.71
C SER A 139 1.35 7.58 1.77
N THR A 140 2.02 8.65 2.19
CA THR A 140 1.99 9.94 1.51
C THR A 140 3.43 10.41 1.26
N GLY A 141 3.80 10.55 -0.01
CA GLY A 141 5.13 11.00 -0.42
C GLY A 141 5.36 12.50 -0.21
N LYS A 142 4.30 13.31 -0.10
CA LYS A 142 4.41 14.75 0.18
C LYS A 142 3.22 15.18 1.02
N ILE A 143 3.48 15.49 2.29
CA ILE A 143 2.49 16.09 3.17
C ILE A 143 2.48 17.59 2.84
N GLY A 144 1.35 18.10 2.34
CA GLY A 144 1.22 19.46 1.82
C GLY A 144 1.13 20.56 2.89
N TYR A 145 1.17 20.16 4.16
CA TYR A 145 1.01 21.01 5.33
C TYR A 145 2.03 20.63 6.39
N ASP A 146 2.36 21.57 7.28
CA ASP A 146 3.24 21.29 8.40
C ASP A 146 2.46 20.57 9.52
N ILE A 147 3.03 19.48 10.03
CA ILE A 147 2.52 18.77 11.20
C ILE A 147 3.21 19.36 12.42
N TYR A 148 2.46 20.07 13.26
CA TYR A 148 3.01 20.67 14.48
C TYR A 148 2.94 19.72 15.67
N GLU A 149 1.89 18.91 15.75
CA GLU A 149 1.62 18.03 16.88
C GLU A 149 0.83 16.80 16.45
N THR A 150 1.11 15.66 17.07
CA THR A 150 0.32 14.45 16.95
C THR A 150 -0.63 14.34 18.14
N ILE A 151 -1.93 14.42 17.90
CA ILE A 151 -2.94 14.50 18.97
C ILE A 151 -3.13 13.15 19.66
N ASN A 152 -3.12 12.05 18.89
CA ASN A 152 -3.27 10.70 19.42
C ASN A 152 -1.90 10.00 19.62
N GLU A 153 -0.88 10.73 20.08
CA GLU A 153 0.50 10.22 20.19
C GLU A 153 0.63 8.98 21.10
N ASP A 154 -0.19 8.86 22.15
CA ASP A 154 -0.18 7.71 23.05
C ASP A 154 -0.68 6.42 22.38
N LYS A 155 -1.52 6.55 21.35
CA LYS A 155 -2.12 5.44 20.62
C LYS A 155 -2.77 5.92 19.33
N TRP A 156 -2.26 5.49 18.19
CA TRP A 156 -2.91 5.75 16.91
C TRP A 156 -4.10 4.82 16.68
N ASP A 157 -5.11 5.33 16.00
CA ASP A 157 -6.37 4.63 15.78
C ASP A 157 -6.25 3.70 14.58
N PHE A 158 -5.46 2.63 14.64
CA PHE A 158 -5.46 1.60 13.60
C PHE A 158 -6.24 0.36 14.03
N PRO A 159 -6.89 -0.37 13.10
CA PRO A 159 -7.38 -1.71 13.41
C PRO A 159 -6.23 -2.55 13.97
N SER A 160 -6.45 -3.23 15.09
CA SER A 160 -5.41 -4.00 15.79
C SER A 160 -4.71 -4.96 14.84
N GLY A 161 -3.37 -4.93 14.85
CA GLY A 161 -2.56 -5.80 14.01
C GLY A 161 -2.53 -5.43 12.52
N SER A 162 -3.14 -4.34 12.07
CA SER A 162 -3.21 -4.01 10.62
C SER A 162 -1.96 -3.32 10.05
N ILE A 163 -1.17 -2.66 10.90
CA ILE A 163 0.05 -1.93 10.52
C ILE A 163 1.23 -2.54 11.25
N LEU A 164 2.23 -3.02 10.50
CA LEU A 164 3.44 -3.62 11.07
C LEU A 164 4.39 -2.54 11.60
N LYS A 165 4.66 -1.52 10.78
CA LYS A 165 5.53 -0.37 11.12
C LYS A 165 5.05 0.90 10.43
N VAL A 166 5.35 2.06 11.00
CA VAL A 166 5.18 3.37 10.35
C VAL A 166 6.53 4.06 10.28
N PHE A 167 6.81 4.65 9.13
CA PHE A 167 8.03 5.39 8.88
C PHE A 167 7.67 6.84 8.60
N ALA A 168 8.15 7.75 9.44
CA ALA A 168 8.04 9.19 9.23
C ALA A 168 9.38 9.77 8.78
N TYR A 169 9.35 10.68 7.81
CA TYR A 169 10.56 11.24 7.22
C TYR A 169 10.54 12.76 7.23
N THR A 170 11.68 13.38 7.51
CA THR A 170 11.83 14.85 7.56
C THR A 170 11.90 15.50 6.17
N GLY A 171 12.00 14.71 5.10
CA GLY A 171 11.96 15.12 3.70
C GLY A 171 10.78 14.55 2.91
N GLU A 172 10.53 15.11 1.72
CA GLU A 172 9.53 14.59 0.78
C GLU A 172 10.04 13.31 0.10
N ASN A 173 9.13 12.53 -0.47
CA ASN A 173 9.36 11.26 -1.18
C ASN A 173 10.21 10.26 -0.37
N TYR A 174 9.96 10.17 0.94
CA TYR A 174 10.60 9.24 1.86
C TYR A 174 12.12 9.47 1.99
N THR A 175 12.54 10.74 2.01
CA THR A 175 13.94 11.16 2.13
C THR A 175 14.21 11.88 3.45
N GLY A 176 15.49 12.03 3.83
CA GLY A 176 15.90 12.71 5.05
C GLY A 176 16.05 11.78 6.25
N GLU A 177 16.07 12.38 7.45
CA GLU A 177 16.06 11.62 8.71
C GLU A 177 14.74 10.88 8.85
N ARG A 178 14.81 9.65 9.37
CA ARG A 178 13.69 8.71 9.43
C ARG A 178 13.47 8.22 10.85
N THR A 179 12.24 8.34 11.33
CA THR A 179 11.77 7.75 12.58
C THR A 179 10.91 6.53 12.26
N ILE A 180 11.11 5.44 13.01
CA ILE A 180 10.40 4.17 12.84
C ILE A 180 9.57 3.94 14.09
N PHE A 181 8.28 3.72 13.90
CA PHE A 181 7.34 3.34 14.94
C PHE A 181 6.93 1.89 14.68
N GLU A 182 7.05 1.05 15.70
CA GLU A 182 6.82 -0.39 15.61
C GLU A 182 5.62 -0.76 16.47
N MET A 183 4.96 -1.86 16.11
CA MET A 183 3.85 -2.39 16.89
C MET A 183 4.35 -2.89 18.26
N ASP A 184 3.64 -2.54 19.33
CA ASP A 184 3.87 -3.07 20.67
C ASP A 184 3.32 -4.50 20.84
N ASP A 185 3.60 -5.11 22.00
CA ASP A 185 3.14 -6.47 22.32
C ASP A 185 1.60 -6.55 22.43
N GLU A 186 0.94 -5.43 22.68
CA GLU A 186 -0.52 -5.30 22.71
C GLU A 186 -1.15 -5.05 21.32
N GLY A 187 -0.35 -4.99 20.26
CA GLY A 187 -0.81 -4.84 18.88
C GLY A 187 -1.20 -3.42 18.48
N ASN A 188 -0.74 -2.41 19.22
CA ASN A 188 -0.94 -0.98 18.94
C ASN A 188 0.35 -0.34 18.43
N ILE A 189 0.22 0.87 17.89
CA ILE A 189 1.34 1.69 17.46
C ILE A 189 1.09 3.12 17.92
N SER A 190 2.14 3.82 18.30
CA SER A 190 2.07 5.12 18.95
C SER A 190 3.35 5.92 18.67
N GLY A 191 3.28 7.23 18.89
CA GLY A 191 4.39 8.15 18.73
C GLY A 191 3.98 9.50 18.13
N ASP A 192 4.96 10.40 18.08
CA ASP A 192 4.81 11.73 17.52
C ASP A 192 5.47 11.82 16.13
N ILE A 193 4.70 12.23 15.13
CA ILE A 193 5.14 12.47 13.75
C ILE A 193 5.28 13.97 13.43
N SER A 194 5.39 14.83 14.44
CA SER A 194 5.66 16.26 14.25
C SER A 194 6.87 16.51 13.34
N GLY A 195 6.74 17.48 12.43
CA GLY A 195 7.76 17.81 11.44
C GLY A 195 7.93 16.80 10.29
N ALA A 196 7.15 15.71 10.24
CA ALA A 196 7.20 14.77 9.12
C ALA A 196 6.69 15.43 7.82
N LYS A 197 7.44 15.23 6.73
CA LYS A 197 7.10 15.71 5.37
C LYS A 197 6.66 14.60 4.42
N SER A 198 6.95 13.35 4.78
CA SER A 198 6.38 12.17 4.14
C SER A 198 6.25 11.04 5.16
N ILE A 199 5.34 10.12 4.88
CA ILE A 199 5.01 9.02 5.78
C ILE A 199 4.70 7.75 5.00
N TYR A 200 5.21 6.62 5.47
CA TYR A 200 4.98 5.33 4.86
C TYR A 200 4.42 4.35 5.90
N PHE A 201 3.26 3.78 5.62
CA PHE A 201 2.62 2.75 6.42
C PHE A 201 2.97 1.37 5.85
N LEU A 202 3.75 0.59 6.59
CA LEU A 202 3.99 -0.80 6.27
C LEU A 202 2.86 -1.64 6.84
N ARG A 203 1.93 -2.04 5.97
CA ARG A 203 0.80 -2.88 6.35
C ARG A 203 1.25 -4.28 6.74
N ASN A 204 0.56 -4.87 7.71
CA ASN A 204 0.77 -6.25 8.16
C ASN A 204 0.04 -7.22 7.23
N HIS A 205 0.60 -7.45 6.05
CA HIS A 205 0.08 -8.39 5.06
C HIS A 205 0.88 -9.69 5.07
N PRO A 206 0.23 -10.85 5.02
CA PRO A 206 0.93 -12.11 4.84
C PRO A 206 1.80 -12.10 3.58
N GLY A 207 3.05 -12.55 3.71
CA GLY A 207 4.05 -12.47 2.64
C GLY A 207 5.49 -12.41 3.15
N ILE A 208 6.37 -11.94 2.27
CA ILE A 208 7.81 -11.84 2.49
C ILE A 208 8.20 -10.36 2.47
N TYR A 209 8.96 -9.92 3.46
CA TYR A 209 9.49 -8.57 3.57
C TYR A 209 11.02 -8.65 3.53
N LEU A 210 11.62 -7.93 2.58
CA LEU A 210 13.06 -7.83 2.43
C LEU A 210 13.55 -6.50 3.00
N TYR A 211 14.57 -6.57 3.84
CA TYR A 211 15.16 -5.43 4.54
C TYR A 211 16.62 -5.27 4.11
N ASP A 212 17.06 -4.02 3.93
CA ASP A 212 18.44 -3.74 3.51
C ASP A 212 19.41 -3.51 4.68
N GLY A 213 18.96 -3.77 5.91
CA GLY A 213 19.78 -3.88 7.11
C GLY A 213 19.46 -5.15 7.90
N PRO A 214 20.31 -5.50 8.89
CA PRO A 214 20.06 -6.61 9.80
C PRO A 214 18.91 -6.29 10.77
N ASN A 215 18.40 -7.30 11.46
CA ASN A 215 17.34 -7.25 12.47
C ASN A 215 16.08 -6.51 11.98
N TYR A 216 15.68 -6.74 10.73
CA TYR A 216 14.53 -6.06 10.09
C TYR A 216 14.68 -4.52 10.08
N GLY A 217 15.93 -4.05 10.08
CA GLY A 217 16.31 -2.65 9.98
C GLY A 217 16.50 -2.21 8.52
N LEU A 218 16.63 -0.91 8.32
CA LEU A 218 16.87 -0.31 7.00
C LEU A 218 18.12 0.55 7.04
N ASN A 219 19.06 0.28 6.14
CA ASN A 219 20.28 1.06 5.99
C ASN A 219 20.04 2.27 5.09
N THR A 220 19.77 2.01 3.82
CA THR A 220 19.63 3.05 2.78
C THR A 220 18.29 2.98 2.06
N ALA A 221 17.50 1.92 2.26
CA ALA A 221 16.19 1.79 1.65
C ALA A 221 15.23 2.71 2.38
N PRO A 222 14.33 3.42 1.68
CA PRO A 222 13.35 4.25 2.34
C PRO A 222 12.47 3.39 3.25
N TYR A 223 11.95 2.27 2.73
CA TYR A 223 11.08 1.29 3.39
C TYR A 223 11.42 -0.14 2.91
N PRO A 224 11.02 -1.21 3.62
CA PRO A 224 11.28 -2.58 3.19
C PRO A 224 10.47 -2.96 1.94
N LEU A 225 10.99 -3.90 1.16
CA LEU A 225 10.29 -4.42 -0.01
C LEU A 225 9.38 -5.58 0.41
N TYR A 226 8.07 -5.37 0.34
CA TYR A 226 7.06 -6.41 0.51
C TYR A 226 6.77 -7.14 -0.80
N THR A 227 6.59 -8.46 -0.73
CA THR A 227 6.02 -9.25 -1.81
C THR A 227 5.28 -10.49 -1.31
N SER A 228 4.14 -10.79 -1.94
CA SER A 228 3.42 -12.08 -1.82
C SER A 228 3.53 -12.94 -3.08
N THR A 229 4.24 -12.46 -4.09
CA THR A 229 4.44 -13.14 -5.39
C THR A 229 5.91 -13.22 -5.77
N SER A 230 6.26 -14.15 -6.65
CA SER A 230 7.63 -14.30 -7.15
C SER A 230 8.09 -13.06 -7.94
N ILE A 231 9.33 -12.61 -7.70
CA ILE A 231 9.97 -11.48 -8.37
C ILE A 231 11.22 -11.97 -9.09
N ALA A 232 11.20 -11.92 -10.43
CA ALA A 232 12.33 -12.34 -11.27
C ALA A 232 13.51 -11.36 -11.26
N ASN A 233 13.28 -10.08 -10.94
CA ASN A 233 14.32 -9.06 -10.99
C ASN A 233 14.10 -7.97 -9.93
N LEU A 234 14.86 -8.03 -8.84
CA LEU A 234 14.78 -7.05 -7.75
C LEU A 234 15.30 -5.65 -8.14
N SER A 235 16.02 -5.51 -9.25
CA SER A 235 16.47 -4.19 -9.73
C SER A 235 15.29 -3.29 -10.11
N GLN A 236 14.15 -3.88 -10.50
CA GLN A 236 12.92 -3.15 -10.80
C GLN A 236 12.37 -2.40 -9.58
N PHE A 237 12.74 -2.84 -8.37
CA PHE A 237 12.32 -2.26 -7.10
C PHE A 237 13.47 -1.53 -6.38
N ASN A 238 14.60 -1.30 -7.07
CA ASN A 238 15.82 -0.75 -6.47
C ASN A 238 16.30 -1.52 -5.22
N PHE A 239 16.09 -2.85 -5.20
CA PHE A 239 16.39 -3.71 -4.05
C PHE A 239 17.41 -4.83 -4.38
N ASN A 240 17.94 -4.83 -5.60
CA ASN A 240 18.90 -5.83 -6.05
C ASN A 240 20.19 -5.77 -5.21
N ASN A 241 20.64 -6.92 -4.71
CA ASN A 241 21.87 -7.03 -3.91
C ASN A 241 21.86 -6.12 -2.67
N ARG A 242 20.70 -5.94 -2.04
CA ARG A 242 20.55 -5.10 -0.85
C ARG A 242 20.06 -5.85 0.38
N THR A 243 19.39 -6.98 0.21
CA THR A 243 18.80 -7.73 1.33
C THR A 243 19.85 -8.17 2.35
N GLN A 244 19.58 -7.91 3.62
CA GLN A 244 20.40 -8.33 4.77
C GLN A 244 19.58 -9.03 5.86
N SER A 245 18.26 -8.86 5.85
CA SER A 245 17.32 -9.63 6.67
C SER A 245 16.00 -9.85 5.93
N ILE A 246 15.27 -10.90 6.32
CA ILE A 246 14.03 -11.35 5.68
C ILE A 246 13.01 -11.63 6.78
N GLU A 247 11.89 -10.92 6.77
CA GLU A 247 10.76 -11.19 7.67
C GLU A 247 9.67 -11.91 6.88
N ILE A 248 9.16 -13.01 7.45
CA ILE A 248 8.04 -13.77 6.89
C ILE A 248 6.82 -13.57 7.78
N VAL A 249 5.78 -12.97 7.22
CA VAL A 249 4.49 -12.81 7.89
C VAL A 249 3.54 -13.88 7.39
N HIS A 250 3.02 -14.67 8.32
CA HIS A 250 1.97 -15.67 8.05
C HIS A 250 0.58 -15.10 8.32
N GLY A 251 -0.47 -15.64 7.70
CA GLY A 251 -1.83 -15.13 7.87
C GLY A 251 -2.86 -16.25 8.02
N GLY A 252 -3.46 -16.38 9.20
CA GLY A 252 -4.47 -17.41 9.45
C GLY A 252 -3.96 -18.82 9.09
N MET A 253 -4.53 -19.43 8.05
CA MET A 253 -4.13 -20.74 7.52
C MET A 253 -3.06 -20.67 6.41
N GLU A 254 -2.71 -19.47 5.94
CA GLU A 254 -1.69 -19.26 4.92
C GLU A 254 -0.30 -19.21 5.55
N LYS A 255 0.58 -20.10 5.07
CA LYS A 255 2.00 -20.12 5.37
C LYS A 255 2.78 -19.66 4.15
N TYR A 256 3.79 -18.83 4.39
CA TYR A 256 4.63 -18.27 3.34
C TYR A 256 6.04 -18.83 3.49
N ARG A 257 6.67 -19.16 2.36
CA ARG A 257 8.07 -19.54 2.25
C ARG A 257 8.65 -18.86 1.03
N ALA A 258 9.97 -18.77 0.94
CA ALA A 258 10.63 -18.22 -0.23
C ALA A 258 11.81 -19.09 -0.65
N VAL A 259 12.10 -19.14 -1.93
CA VAL A 259 13.44 -19.51 -2.42
C VAL A 259 14.07 -18.24 -2.95
N VAL A 260 15.21 -17.86 -2.38
CA VAL A 260 15.96 -16.66 -2.77
C VAL A 260 17.13 -17.05 -3.66
N PHE A 261 17.48 -16.18 -4.61
CA PHE A 261 18.45 -16.45 -5.66
C PHE A 261 19.44 -15.31 -5.79
N THR A 262 20.71 -15.63 -6.02
CA THR A 262 21.78 -14.62 -6.15
C THR A 262 21.89 -13.99 -7.53
N SER A 263 21.08 -14.43 -8.48
CA SER A 263 20.99 -13.83 -9.81
C SER A 263 19.54 -13.59 -10.20
N GLN A 264 19.33 -12.73 -11.20
CA GLN A 264 18.00 -12.48 -11.76
C GLN A 264 17.47 -13.72 -12.47
N ASN A 265 16.17 -13.74 -12.72
CA ASN A 265 15.46 -14.83 -13.40
C ASN A 265 15.62 -16.19 -12.73
N TYR A 266 15.73 -16.17 -11.39
CA TYR A 266 15.73 -17.37 -10.54
C TYR A 266 16.92 -18.32 -10.82
N GLU A 267 18.10 -17.73 -11.00
CA GLU A 267 19.38 -18.43 -11.23
C GLU A 267 20.46 -18.04 -10.19
N GLY A 268 21.67 -18.59 -10.34
CA GLY A 268 22.77 -18.35 -9.40
C GLY A 268 22.71 -19.31 -8.21
N MET A 269 23.29 -18.96 -7.07
CA MET A 269 23.09 -19.75 -5.84
C MET A 269 21.65 -19.55 -5.34
N CYS A 270 21.08 -20.56 -4.67
CA CYS A 270 19.72 -20.49 -4.16
C CYS A 270 19.60 -21.06 -2.75
N SER A 271 18.60 -20.58 -2.01
CA SER A 271 18.30 -21.12 -0.68
C SER A 271 16.82 -21.04 -0.32
N LEU A 272 16.33 -22.07 0.37
CA LEU A 272 14.98 -22.10 0.93
C LEU A 272 14.95 -21.36 2.26
N VAL A 273 14.04 -20.40 2.35
CA VAL A 273 13.74 -19.63 3.55
C VAL A 273 12.35 -20.05 4.03
N GLY A 274 12.31 -20.74 5.16
CA GLY A 274 11.08 -21.23 5.79
C GLY A 274 10.59 -20.39 6.97
N GLU A 275 11.48 -19.57 7.55
CA GLU A 275 11.25 -18.75 8.73
C GLU A 275 11.96 -17.40 8.57
N SER A 276 11.59 -16.41 9.39
CA SER A 276 12.25 -15.10 9.37
C SER A 276 13.75 -15.22 9.72
N ILE A 277 14.58 -14.45 9.01
CA ILE A 277 16.02 -14.39 9.19
C ILE A 277 16.42 -12.96 9.54
N GLU A 278 16.91 -12.77 10.76
CA GLU A 278 17.36 -11.46 11.28
C GLU A 278 18.68 -10.99 10.65
N ASN A 279 19.56 -11.90 10.24
CA ASN A 279 20.83 -11.54 9.59
C ASN A 279 21.31 -12.69 8.70
N LEU A 280 21.43 -12.44 7.39
CA LEU A 280 21.75 -13.49 6.44
C LEU A 280 23.17 -14.06 6.63
N ASP A 281 24.14 -13.24 7.06
CA ASP A 281 25.53 -13.68 7.24
C ASP A 281 25.71 -14.59 8.48
N SER A 282 24.91 -14.37 9.54
CA SER A 282 25.01 -15.15 10.79
C SER A 282 23.95 -16.24 10.95
N ALA A 283 22.96 -16.30 10.07
CA ALA A 283 21.86 -17.26 10.13
C ALA A 283 22.33 -18.72 10.19
N SER A 284 21.77 -19.51 11.12
CA SER A 284 22.10 -20.94 11.28
C SER A 284 21.65 -21.76 10.07
N LYS A 285 22.21 -22.97 9.87
CA LYS A 285 21.73 -23.86 8.80
C LYS A 285 20.26 -24.27 9.00
N ASP A 286 19.78 -24.34 10.24
CA ASP A 286 18.39 -24.69 10.55
C ASP A 286 17.43 -23.59 10.05
N GLN A 287 17.81 -22.31 10.19
CA GLN A 287 17.02 -21.19 9.66
C GLN A 287 16.92 -21.21 8.12
N TRP A 288 17.96 -21.72 7.45
CA TRP A 288 17.94 -21.99 6.01
C TRP A 288 17.29 -23.33 5.65
N GLN A 289 16.60 -24.00 6.58
CA GLN A 289 15.96 -25.30 6.35
C GLN A 289 16.95 -26.33 5.76
N TYR A 290 18.19 -26.32 6.26
CA TYR A 290 19.32 -27.11 5.75
C TYR A 290 19.70 -26.84 4.29
N SER A 291 19.28 -25.71 3.72
CA SER A 291 19.74 -25.22 2.41
C SER A 291 21.07 -24.49 2.51
N GLU A 292 21.59 -24.07 1.36
CA GLU A 292 22.82 -23.26 1.30
C GLU A 292 22.64 -21.91 1.96
N ARG A 293 23.70 -21.38 2.57
CA ARG A 293 23.66 -20.01 3.10
C ARG A 293 23.85 -19.02 1.95
N ILE A 294 22.99 -18.02 1.88
CA ILE A 294 23.20 -16.86 1.01
C ILE A 294 23.55 -15.68 1.90
N GLY A 295 24.69 -15.05 1.61
CA GLY A 295 25.18 -13.91 2.38
C GLY A 295 24.40 -12.62 2.11
N ASN A 296 24.71 -11.61 2.92
CA ASN A 296 24.19 -10.26 2.78
C ASN A 296 24.44 -9.69 1.37
N ASN A 297 23.53 -8.82 0.92
CA ASN A 297 23.68 -8.04 -0.31
C ASN A 297 23.88 -8.90 -1.57
N SER A 298 23.37 -10.13 -1.57
CA SER A 298 23.58 -11.09 -2.67
C SER A 298 22.30 -11.45 -3.42
N ILE A 299 21.12 -11.18 -2.85
CA ILE A 299 19.84 -11.62 -3.41
C ILE A 299 19.41 -10.70 -4.57
N SER A 300 19.06 -11.31 -5.70
CA SER A 300 18.66 -10.62 -6.95
C SER A 300 17.29 -11.06 -7.49
N SER A 301 16.78 -12.23 -7.09
CA SER A 301 15.40 -12.67 -7.39
C SER A 301 14.85 -13.60 -6.30
N VAL A 302 13.53 -13.72 -6.23
CA VAL A 302 12.83 -14.47 -5.18
C VAL A 302 11.63 -15.21 -5.77
N VAL A 303 11.50 -16.50 -5.47
CA VAL A 303 10.27 -17.27 -5.71
C VAL A 303 9.50 -17.36 -4.39
N VAL A 304 8.26 -16.89 -4.37
CA VAL A 304 7.41 -16.94 -3.17
C VAL A 304 6.46 -18.12 -3.27
N LYS A 305 6.38 -18.89 -2.19
CA LYS A 305 5.39 -19.94 -2.01
C LYS A 305 4.35 -19.50 -0.99
N ARG A 306 3.09 -19.54 -1.39
CA ARG A 306 1.94 -19.50 -0.49
C ARG A 306 1.39 -20.92 -0.35
N GLU A 307 1.43 -21.44 0.87
CA GLU A 307 0.92 -22.77 1.24
C GLU A 307 -0.36 -22.60 2.08
N ILE A 308 -1.45 -23.24 1.68
CA ILE A 308 -2.71 -23.20 2.43
C ILE A 308 -2.83 -24.50 3.22
N VAL A 309 -2.60 -24.42 4.54
CA VAL A 309 -2.70 -25.59 5.41
C VAL A 309 -4.17 -25.84 5.72
N THR A 310 -4.81 -26.78 5.00
CA THR A 310 -6.17 -27.24 5.30
C THR A 310 -6.11 -28.59 6.02
N PRO A 311 -6.40 -28.66 7.33
CA PRO A 311 -6.35 -29.92 8.06
C PRO A 311 -7.28 -30.98 7.46
N GLY A 312 -6.76 -32.19 7.22
CA GLY A 312 -7.55 -33.35 6.79
C GLY A 312 -7.88 -33.46 5.30
N VAL A 313 -7.44 -32.52 4.45
CA VAL A 313 -7.64 -32.61 2.99
C VAL A 313 -6.35 -33.07 2.31
N ILE A 314 -6.35 -34.31 1.81
CA ILE A 314 -5.28 -34.81 0.94
C ILE A 314 -5.64 -34.43 -0.49
N LYS A 315 -5.00 -33.37 -1.01
CA LYS A 315 -5.04 -33.04 -2.44
C LYS A 315 -3.97 -33.85 -3.18
N ASP A 316 -4.37 -34.54 -4.24
CA ASP A 316 -3.39 -35.02 -5.23
C ASP A 316 -2.84 -33.79 -5.98
N ARG A 317 -1.55 -33.51 -5.77
CA ARG A 317 -0.84 -32.38 -6.39
C ARG A 317 -0.01 -32.83 -7.59
N GLY A 318 -0.01 -34.12 -7.90
CA GLY A 318 0.81 -34.72 -8.92
C GLY A 318 2.25 -35.01 -8.45
N TYR A 319 3.18 -35.05 -9.39
CA TYR A 319 4.55 -35.51 -9.17
C TYR A 319 5.53 -34.94 -10.21
N VAL A 320 6.81 -34.96 -9.86
CA VAL A 320 7.92 -34.69 -10.76
C VAL A 320 8.58 -36.01 -11.14
N VAL A 321 8.93 -36.19 -12.42
CA VAL A 321 9.73 -37.34 -12.87
C VAL A 321 11.07 -36.86 -13.39
N PHE A 322 12.16 -37.34 -12.80
CA PHE A 322 13.53 -37.10 -13.25
C PHE A 322 14.01 -38.23 -14.16
N TYR A 323 14.75 -37.90 -15.21
CA TYR A 323 15.31 -38.88 -16.13
C TYR A 323 16.82 -38.66 -16.31
N THR A 324 17.58 -39.76 -16.36
CA THR A 324 19.02 -39.73 -16.72
C THR A 324 19.26 -39.59 -18.22
N THR A 325 18.20 -39.48 -19.02
CA THR A 325 18.27 -39.29 -20.47
C THR A 325 17.56 -38.01 -20.88
N LYS A 326 17.78 -37.55 -22.12
CA LYS A 326 17.05 -36.41 -22.71
C LYS A 326 15.64 -36.84 -23.18
N ASN A 327 14.82 -35.85 -23.54
CA ASN A 327 13.45 -36.01 -24.05
C ASN A 327 12.48 -36.71 -23.09
N CYS A 328 12.73 -36.62 -21.78
CA CYS A 328 11.90 -37.22 -20.73
C CYS A 328 11.72 -38.72 -20.91
N GLY A 329 12.83 -39.44 -21.12
CA GLY A 329 12.85 -40.89 -21.31
C GLY A 329 12.29 -41.38 -22.65
N ARG A 330 11.81 -40.48 -23.52
CA ARG A 330 11.24 -40.88 -24.82
C ARG A 330 12.36 -41.19 -25.84
N PRO A 331 12.24 -42.28 -26.61
CA PRO A 331 13.17 -42.58 -27.69
C PRO A 331 13.12 -41.49 -28.76
N GLN A 332 14.28 -41.09 -29.31
CA GLN A 332 14.31 -40.15 -30.44
C GLN A 332 13.62 -40.79 -31.66
N GLN A 333 12.61 -40.11 -32.22
CA GLN A 333 11.98 -40.60 -33.45
C GLN A 333 12.95 -40.51 -34.62
N GLY A 334 13.41 -41.65 -35.14
CA GLY A 334 14.02 -41.75 -36.48
C GLY A 334 15.54 -41.95 -36.59
N GLY A 335 16.26 -42.35 -35.53
CA GLY A 335 17.71 -42.62 -35.63
C GLY A 335 18.19 -43.70 -34.68
N MET A 336 19.20 -44.48 -35.12
CA MET A 336 19.90 -45.46 -34.27
C MET A 336 20.23 -44.87 -32.91
N ALA A 337 20.00 -45.63 -31.84
CA ALA A 337 20.35 -45.28 -30.48
C ALA A 337 21.83 -44.86 -30.40
N LEU A 338 22.10 -43.56 -30.37
CA LEU A 338 23.42 -43.05 -30.02
C LEU A 338 23.49 -42.98 -28.50
N PRO A 339 24.51 -43.59 -27.86
CA PRO A 339 24.72 -43.42 -26.44
C PRO A 339 25.05 -41.93 -26.22
N THR A 340 24.09 -41.22 -25.64
CA THR A 340 24.30 -39.83 -25.21
C THR A 340 25.13 -39.91 -23.94
N ILE A 341 26.07 -38.98 -23.75
CA ILE A 341 26.96 -38.95 -22.59
C ILE A 341 26.11 -38.93 -21.30
N GLY A 342 26.20 -40.00 -20.51
CA GLY A 342 25.42 -40.24 -19.28
C GLY A 342 24.58 -41.52 -19.38
N SER A 343 24.99 -42.55 -18.61
CA SER A 343 24.46 -43.92 -18.44
C SER A 343 23.77 -44.63 -19.63
N THR A 344 24.20 -45.86 -19.91
CA THR A 344 23.60 -46.76 -20.93
C THR A 344 22.17 -47.22 -20.60
N GLU A 345 21.68 -46.90 -19.40
CA GLU A 345 20.39 -47.33 -18.86
C GLU A 345 19.49 -46.12 -18.59
N ILE A 346 18.25 -46.18 -19.09
CA ILE A 346 17.24 -45.15 -18.83
C ILE A 346 16.77 -45.33 -17.38
N LYS A 347 17.25 -44.49 -16.47
CA LYS A 347 16.76 -44.42 -15.10
C LYS A 347 15.71 -43.31 -15.00
N GLU A 348 14.56 -43.64 -14.43
CA GLU A 348 13.51 -42.70 -14.08
C GLU A 348 13.31 -42.67 -12.57
N CYS A 349 12.99 -41.50 -12.02
CA CYS A 349 12.72 -41.31 -10.60
C CYS A 349 11.51 -40.41 -10.41
N ARG A 350 10.49 -40.92 -9.73
CA ARG A 350 9.25 -40.18 -9.46
C ARG A 350 9.26 -39.66 -8.02
N VAL A 351 9.04 -38.37 -7.87
CA VAL A 351 8.92 -37.68 -6.58
C VAL A 351 7.55 -37.00 -6.50
N ASN A 352 6.81 -37.23 -5.42
CA ASN A 352 5.49 -36.62 -5.23
C ASN A 352 5.59 -35.12 -4.89
N ILE A 353 4.64 -34.32 -5.38
CA ILE A 353 4.53 -32.91 -5.01
C ILE A 353 3.87 -32.80 -3.63
N ASN A 354 4.67 -32.42 -2.63
CA ASN A 354 4.21 -32.26 -1.25
C ASN A 354 3.78 -30.82 -0.93
N PRO A 355 2.79 -30.63 -0.02
CA PRO A 355 2.40 -29.30 0.45
C PRO A 355 3.53 -28.61 1.20
N ALA A 356 4.25 -29.34 2.06
CA ALA A 356 5.43 -28.78 2.72
C ALA A 356 6.61 -28.74 1.73
N THR A 357 7.22 -27.58 1.57
CA THR A 357 8.45 -27.46 0.76
C THR A 357 9.66 -27.85 1.59
N SER A 358 10.43 -28.80 1.07
CA SER A 358 11.73 -29.21 1.57
C SER A 358 12.80 -29.09 0.49
N HIS A 359 14.03 -28.93 0.92
CA HIS A 359 15.21 -29.18 0.09
C HIS A 359 15.55 -30.66 0.24
N SER A 360 15.65 -31.39 -0.86
CA SER A 360 15.88 -32.85 -0.83
C SER A 360 16.98 -33.24 -1.81
N ASN A 361 17.72 -34.32 -1.50
CA ASN A 361 18.73 -34.88 -2.39
C ASN A 361 18.10 -35.81 -3.42
N ILE A 362 18.53 -35.68 -4.68
CA ILE A 362 18.09 -36.58 -5.75
C ILE A 362 18.61 -37.99 -5.49
N HIS A 363 19.88 -38.13 -5.08
CA HIS A 363 20.50 -39.42 -4.78
C HIS A 363 19.71 -40.22 -3.74
N ASP A 364 19.33 -39.57 -2.63
CA ASP A 364 18.66 -40.21 -1.51
C ASP A 364 17.24 -40.67 -1.87
N ASP A 365 16.51 -39.87 -2.65
CA ASP A 365 15.13 -40.19 -3.04
C ASP A 365 15.04 -41.15 -4.22
N CYS A 366 16.04 -41.14 -5.11
CA CYS A 366 16.03 -41.90 -6.37
C CYS A 366 16.90 -43.16 -6.34
N GLY A 367 17.80 -43.31 -5.36
CA GLY A 367 18.76 -44.42 -5.30
C GLY A 367 19.73 -44.46 -6.48
N TRP A 368 19.98 -43.31 -7.11
CA TRP A 368 20.88 -43.16 -8.25
C TRP A 368 22.34 -43.24 -7.82
N GLU A 369 23.30 -43.48 -8.71
CA GLU A 369 24.73 -43.44 -8.39
C GLU A 369 25.27 -41.99 -8.43
N GLU A 370 26.46 -41.73 -7.87
CA GLU A 370 27.03 -40.36 -7.86
C GLU A 370 27.27 -39.79 -9.28
N ASP A 371 27.47 -40.66 -10.27
CA ASP A 371 27.70 -40.26 -11.67
C ASP A 371 26.40 -39.98 -12.44
N ASP A 372 25.25 -40.47 -11.95
CA ASP A 372 23.95 -40.22 -12.55
C ASP A 372 23.55 -38.75 -12.40
N ALA A 373 22.80 -38.23 -13.37
CA ALA A 373 22.30 -36.87 -13.32
C ALA A 373 21.03 -36.67 -14.11
N VAL A 374 20.24 -35.70 -13.68
CA VAL A 374 18.98 -35.33 -14.34
C VAL A 374 19.28 -34.60 -15.64
N LEU A 375 19.06 -35.24 -16.79
CA LEU A 375 19.19 -34.60 -18.11
C LEU A 375 17.88 -34.01 -18.63
N SER A 376 16.75 -34.56 -18.18
CA SER A 376 15.41 -34.05 -18.46
C SER A 376 14.46 -34.40 -17.32
N PHE A 377 13.33 -33.69 -17.25
CA PHE A 377 12.30 -33.98 -16.25
C PHE A 377 10.91 -33.59 -16.73
N GLU A 378 9.89 -34.15 -16.07
CA GLU A 378 8.50 -33.80 -16.26
C GLU A 378 7.87 -33.29 -14.96
N ILE A 379 7.11 -32.19 -15.06
CA ILE A 379 6.26 -31.71 -13.96
C ILE A 379 4.82 -32.08 -14.32
N ILE A 380 4.27 -33.08 -13.63
CA ILE A 380 2.88 -33.48 -13.76
C ILE A 380 2.12 -32.88 -12.58
N GLY A 381 1.38 -31.80 -12.82
CA GLY A 381 0.68 -31.04 -11.77
C GLY A 381 1.01 -29.56 -11.85
N ASN A 382 0.56 -28.79 -10.85
CA ASN A 382 0.85 -27.36 -10.75
C ASN A 382 1.93 -27.13 -9.69
N ALA A 383 3.19 -27.11 -10.13
CA ALA A 383 4.32 -26.85 -9.26
C ALA A 383 5.46 -26.19 -10.03
N GLY A 384 6.28 -25.46 -9.30
CA GLY A 384 7.63 -25.09 -9.70
C GLY A 384 8.66 -26.06 -9.14
N LEU A 385 9.79 -26.15 -9.82
CA LEU A 385 10.93 -26.99 -9.45
C LEU A 385 12.18 -26.14 -9.43
N VAL A 386 12.91 -26.13 -8.32
CA VAL A 386 14.29 -25.65 -8.27
C VAL A 386 15.20 -26.84 -8.31
N LEU A 387 16.17 -26.84 -9.23
CA LEU A 387 17.29 -27.78 -9.23
C LEU A 387 18.54 -27.06 -8.74
N SER A 388 19.37 -27.74 -7.96
CA SER A 388 20.66 -27.25 -7.48
C SER A 388 21.77 -28.25 -7.76
N THR A 389 22.97 -27.75 -8.01
CA THR A 389 24.17 -28.58 -8.18
C THR A 389 24.85 -28.97 -6.87
N SER A 390 24.35 -28.51 -5.72
CA SER A 390 24.84 -28.93 -4.40
C SER A 390 23.99 -30.04 -3.80
N LYS A 391 24.57 -30.79 -2.87
CA LYS A 391 23.82 -31.68 -1.98
C LYS A 391 23.17 -30.83 -0.87
N GLN A 392 22.01 -31.25 -0.37
CA GLN A 392 21.33 -30.63 0.77
C GLN A 392 22.29 -30.48 1.95
N GLY A 393 22.31 -29.30 2.55
CA GLY A 393 23.13 -29.00 3.72
C GLY A 393 24.63 -28.87 3.43
N GLN A 394 25.06 -29.06 2.19
CA GLN A 394 26.43 -28.90 1.74
C GLN A 394 26.55 -27.64 0.88
N SER A 395 27.53 -26.80 1.19
CA SER A 395 27.85 -25.63 0.37
C SER A 395 29.23 -25.86 -0.21
N ASP A 396 29.29 -25.86 -1.53
CA ASP A 396 30.54 -25.95 -2.24
C ASP A 396 30.78 -24.69 -3.08
N ILE A 397 32.04 -24.45 -3.43
CA ILE A 397 32.39 -23.46 -4.44
C ILE A 397 31.68 -23.78 -5.77
N ASN A 398 31.16 -22.74 -6.41
CA ASN A 398 30.48 -22.80 -7.70
C ASN A 398 29.15 -23.57 -7.70
N THR A 399 28.43 -23.67 -6.58
CA THR A 399 27.04 -24.11 -6.64
C THR A 399 26.19 -23.16 -7.48
N THR A 400 25.32 -23.74 -8.29
CA THR A 400 24.34 -23.04 -9.10
C THR A 400 22.99 -23.74 -9.03
N CYS A 401 21.93 -22.94 -9.09
CA CYS A 401 20.54 -23.34 -9.10
C CYS A 401 19.80 -22.74 -10.30
N LYS A 402 18.63 -23.32 -10.58
CA LYS A 402 17.64 -22.76 -11.50
C LYS A 402 16.23 -23.17 -11.11
N TYR A 403 15.30 -22.23 -11.18
CA TYR A 403 13.87 -22.49 -11.10
C TYR A 403 13.25 -22.77 -12.47
N PHE A 404 12.29 -23.69 -12.49
CA PHE A 404 11.54 -24.15 -13.64
C PHE A 404 10.06 -24.22 -13.28
N ASP A 405 9.18 -23.94 -14.26
CA ASP A 405 7.75 -24.08 -14.10
C ASP A 405 7.05 -24.40 -15.44
N THR A 406 5.81 -24.87 -15.36
CA THR A 406 5.05 -25.26 -16.56
C THR A 406 4.58 -24.07 -17.40
N SER A 407 4.68 -22.82 -16.90
CA SER A 407 4.23 -21.63 -17.63
C SER A 407 5.01 -21.41 -18.92
N SER A 408 6.28 -21.81 -18.92
CA SER A 408 7.18 -21.71 -20.07
C SER A 408 6.96 -22.79 -21.16
N LEU A 409 6.18 -23.84 -20.89
CA LEU A 409 6.11 -25.05 -21.73
C LEU A 409 4.96 -25.10 -22.75
N GLN A 410 4.24 -24.01 -23.01
CA GLN A 410 3.11 -23.95 -23.98
C GLN A 410 2.09 -25.10 -23.82
N GLY A 411 1.83 -25.54 -22.59
CA GLY A 411 0.91 -26.65 -22.29
C GLY A 411 1.55 -28.05 -22.25
N GLY A 412 2.86 -28.15 -22.48
CA GLY A 412 3.65 -29.36 -22.22
C GLY A 412 4.06 -29.49 -20.75
N THR A 413 4.52 -30.69 -20.38
CA THR A 413 5.03 -31.00 -19.03
C THR A 413 6.52 -31.33 -19.02
N CYS A 414 7.12 -31.53 -20.20
CA CYS A 414 8.47 -32.07 -20.37
C CYS A 414 9.50 -31.00 -20.67
N TYR A 415 10.51 -30.89 -19.80
CA TYR A 415 11.76 -30.22 -20.08
C TYR A 415 12.73 -31.21 -20.73
N ALA A 416 12.72 -31.24 -22.06
CA ALA A 416 13.42 -32.27 -22.84
C ALA A 416 14.95 -32.27 -22.70
N ASP A 417 15.56 -31.12 -22.40
CA ASP A 417 17.01 -31.02 -22.22
C ASP A 417 17.35 -29.83 -21.34
N ILE A 418 17.95 -30.10 -20.18
CA ILE A 418 18.41 -29.05 -19.25
C ILE A 418 19.92 -28.89 -19.21
N SER A 419 20.66 -29.61 -20.07
CA SER A 419 22.13 -29.52 -20.13
C SER A 419 22.66 -28.15 -20.57
N GLY A 420 21.83 -27.31 -21.19
CA GLY A 420 22.16 -25.94 -21.56
C GLY A 420 21.82 -24.88 -20.49
N THR A 421 21.45 -25.29 -19.29
CA THR A 421 21.01 -24.37 -18.21
C THR A 421 22.10 -24.18 -17.15
N SER A 422 21.90 -23.21 -16.24
CA SER A 422 22.87 -22.91 -15.17
C SER A 422 23.15 -24.09 -14.24
N VAL A 423 22.25 -25.07 -14.13
CA VAL A 423 22.46 -26.29 -13.32
C VAL A 423 23.37 -27.34 -13.99
N TYR A 424 23.90 -27.03 -15.17
CA TYR A 424 25.00 -27.72 -15.83
C TYR A 424 26.11 -26.70 -16.09
N ASN A 425 26.92 -26.44 -15.07
CA ASN A 425 27.87 -25.34 -15.11
C ASN A 425 29.22 -25.75 -15.75
N PHE A 426 30.04 -24.75 -16.07
CA PHE A 426 31.35 -24.93 -16.70
C PHE A 426 32.31 -25.81 -15.88
N TRP A 427 32.07 -25.96 -14.57
CA TRP A 427 32.86 -26.80 -13.67
C TRP A 427 32.48 -28.28 -13.73
N GLY A 428 31.58 -28.66 -14.64
CA GLY A 428 31.13 -30.04 -14.82
C GLY A 428 30.21 -30.52 -13.70
N ARG A 429 29.70 -29.61 -12.85
CA ARG A 429 28.71 -29.97 -11.84
C ARG A 429 27.37 -30.26 -12.50
N LYS A 430 26.64 -31.20 -11.91
CA LYS A 430 25.33 -31.66 -12.35
C LYS A 430 24.31 -31.44 -11.23
N PRO A 431 23.00 -31.45 -11.52
CA PRO A 431 21.97 -31.37 -10.48
C PRO A 431 22.15 -32.51 -9.47
N GLN A 432 22.10 -32.19 -8.17
CA GLN A 432 22.27 -33.13 -7.05
C GLN A 432 21.11 -33.07 -6.05
N SER A 433 20.45 -31.91 -5.95
CA SER A 433 19.31 -31.71 -5.08
C SER A 433 18.21 -30.92 -5.78
N TYR A 434 17.04 -30.90 -5.14
CA TYR A 434 15.88 -30.21 -5.67
C TYR A 434 15.01 -29.62 -4.55
N ILE A 435 14.20 -28.62 -4.91
CA ILE A 435 13.15 -28.04 -4.08
C ILE A 435 11.87 -28.00 -4.93
N ILE A 436 10.80 -28.62 -4.44
CA ILE A 436 9.48 -28.54 -5.10
C ILE A 436 8.65 -27.44 -4.46
N ILE A 437 8.14 -26.55 -5.29
CA ILE A 437 7.29 -25.42 -4.90
C ILE A 437 5.89 -25.71 -5.43
N SER A 438 5.06 -26.38 -4.63
CA SER A 438 3.66 -26.62 -5.00
C SER A 438 2.90 -25.30 -5.16
N ALA A 439 2.07 -25.22 -6.20
CA ALA A 439 1.11 -24.14 -6.36
C ALA A 439 -0.29 -24.66 -5.96
N ASP A 440 -0.82 -24.14 -4.85
CA ASP A 440 -2.15 -24.50 -4.32
C ASP A 440 -3.29 -23.67 -4.92
#